data_AF-L1P6Q8-F1
#
_entry.id   AF-L1P6Q8-F1
#
_cell.length_a   1.000
_cell.length_b   1.000
_cell.length_c   1.000
_cell.angle_alpha   90.00
_cell.angle_beta   90.00
_cell.angle_gamma   90.00
#
_symmetry.space_group_name_H-M   'P 1'
#
loop_
_entity.id
_entity.type
_entity.pdbx_description
1 polymer ?
#
loop_
_entity_poly.entity_id
_entity_poly.type
_entity_poly.pdbx_seq_one_letter_code
_entity_poly.pdbx_strand_id
1 'polypeptide(L)'
;MIKIERNTKPFCLIKEKTMDWGEKYDEYSPMFNIILTSNNYSLEESIVFFGENNFKKQLFSLYNVINNKEEQERIINYNNERIENRPYILDLIKFYIEKNKDILSPWEKYDLGLEELDFIKIIIYEMEKELYYVNE
;
A
#
# COMPACT_ATOMS: atom_id res chain seq x y z
N MET A 1 -19.10 19.54 0.14
CA MET A 1 -18.65 19.36 -1.27
C MET A 1 -17.91 18.04 -1.40
N ILE A 2 -17.94 17.34 -2.55
CA ILE A 2 -17.14 16.12 -2.79
C ILE A 2 -16.19 16.36 -3.97
N LYS A 3 -14.90 16.06 -3.80
CA LYS A 3 -13.87 16.15 -4.84
C LYS A 3 -12.97 14.91 -4.81
N ILE A 4 -12.49 14.49 -5.96
CA ILE A 4 -11.40 13.51 -6.07
C ILE A 4 -10.11 14.25 -6.42
N GLU A 5 -9.13 14.18 -5.54
CA GLU A 5 -7.75 14.59 -5.82
C GLU A 5 -7.03 13.47 -6.57
N ARG A 6 -6.40 13.83 -7.69
CA ARG A 6 -5.72 12.90 -8.61
C ARG A 6 -4.20 13.10 -8.63
N ASN A 7 -3.68 14.09 -7.92
CA ASN A 7 -2.25 14.36 -7.80
C ASN A 7 -1.56 13.53 -6.70
N THR A 8 -2.29 12.61 -6.05
CA THR A 8 -1.72 11.63 -5.11
C THR A 8 -1.88 10.23 -5.66
N LYS A 9 -1.08 9.28 -5.17
CA LYS A 9 -1.31 7.85 -5.40
C LYS A 9 -1.35 7.11 -4.06
N PRO A 10 -2.42 6.37 -3.74
CA PRO A 10 -3.69 6.31 -4.48
C PRO A 10 -4.36 7.69 -4.60
N PHE A 11 -5.39 7.79 -5.43
CA PHE A 11 -6.25 8.97 -5.43
C PHE A 11 -6.87 9.20 -4.06
N CYS A 12 -7.25 10.43 -3.76
CA CYS A 12 -7.86 10.78 -2.48
C CYS A 12 -9.24 11.38 -2.69
N LEU A 13 -10.24 10.82 -2.00
CA LEU A 13 -11.57 11.39 -1.91
C LEU A 13 -11.57 12.43 -0.78
N ILE A 14 -11.97 13.66 -1.13
CA ILE A 14 -12.08 14.77 -0.19
C ILE A 14 -13.56 15.09 -0.01
N LYS A 15 -14.03 15.02 1.24
CA LYS A 15 -15.41 15.35 1.63
C LYS A 15 -15.37 16.50 2.63
N GLU A 16 -15.86 17.66 2.21
CA GLU A 16 -16.11 18.77 3.14
C GLU A 16 -17.31 18.41 4.02
N LYS A 17 -17.08 18.37 5.32
CA LYS A 17 -18.04 18.14 6.39
C LYS A 17 -18.18 19.39 7.24
N THR A 18 -19.18 19.40 8.11
CA THR A 18 -19.43 20.47 9.06
C THR A 18 -19.53 19.84 10.44
N MET A 19 -18.76 20.37 11.40
CA MET A 19 -18.84 19.99 12.81
C MET A 19 -20.18 20.42 13.38
N ASP A 20 -20.56 19.83 14.52
CA ASP A 20 -21.82 20.16 15.20
C ASP A 20 -21.90 21.64 15.60
N TRP A 21 -20.76 22.31 15.82
CA TRP A 21 -20.68 23.74 16.11
C TRP A 21 -20.57 24.65 14.87
N GLY A 22 -20.77 24.09 13.66
CA GLY A 22 -20.88 24.84 12.41
C GLY A 22 -19.57 25.08 11.65
N GLU A 23 -18.42 24.70 12.20
CA GLU A 23 -17.12 24.80 11.52
C GLU A 23 -16.97 23.75 10.43
N LYS A 24 -16.42 24.15 9.28
CA LYS A 24 -16.18 23.26 8.14
C LYS A 24 -14.81 22.60 8.25
N TYR A 25 -14.73 21.33 7.88
CA TYR A 25 -13.47 20.59 7.78
C TYR A 25 -13.50 19.61 6.60
N ASP A 26 -12.34 19.25 6.09
CA ASP A 26 -12.20 18.27 5.03
C ASP A 26 -11.82 16.90 5.62
N GLU A 27 -12.59 15.89 5.26
CA GLU A 27 -12.25 14.48 5.48
C GLU A 27 -11.54 13.94 4.23
N TYR A 28 -10.39 13.29 4.44
CA TYR A 28 -9.56 12.72 3.39
C TYR A 28 -9.60 11.19 3.46
N SER A 29 -9.93 10.54 2.35
CA SER A 29 -10.00 9.08 2.28
C SER A 29 -9.20 8.57 1.07
N PRO A 30 -8.08 7.86 1.28
CA PRO A 30 -7.36 7.18 0.20
C PRO A 30 -8.26 6.19 -0.55
N MET A 31 -8.18 6.17 -1.88
CA MET A 31 -8.95 5.29 -2.76
C MET A 31 -8.04 4.21 -3.34
N PHE A 32 -7.83 3.14 -2.58
CA PHE A 32 -6.92 2.06 -2.98
C PHE A 32 -7.39 1.33 -4.24
N ASN A 33 -6.46 1.07 -5.15
CA ASN A 33 -6.65 0.20 -6.30
C ASN A 33 -6.51 -1.26 -5.84
N ILE A 34 -7.63 -1.95 -5.72
CA ILE A 34 -7.71 -3.32 -5.24
C ILE A 34 -7.80 -4.27 -6.44
N ILE A 35 -6.94 -5.29 -6.46
CA ILE A 35 -6.99 -6.37 -7.46
C ILE A 35 -7.90 -7.48 -6.92
N LEU A 36 -9.07 -7.66 -7.51
CA LEU A 36 -10.01 -8.68 -7.07
C LEU A 36 -9.65 -10.03 -7.68
N THR A 37 -8.88 -10.82 -6.93
CA THR A 37 -8.56 -12.24 -7.23
C THR A 37 -9.55 -13.19 -6.54
N SER A 38 -9.64 -14.46 -6.94
CA SER A 38 -10.49 -15.43 -6.22
C SER A 38 -9.86 -15.97 -4.93
N ASN A 39 -8.55 -15.75 -4.74
CA ASN A 39 -7.74 -16.32 -3.66
C ASN A 39 -7.03 -15.21 -2.86
N ASN A 40 -6.30 -15.59 -1.81
CA ASN A 40 -5.32 -14.69 -1.17
C ASN A 40 -4.26 -14.26 -2.17
N TYR A 41 -3.66 -13.10 -1.94
CA TYR A 41 -2.61 -12.58 -2.80
C TYR A 41 -1.35 -13.44 -2.68
N SER A 42 -0.71 -13.73 -3.81
CA SER A 42 0.69 -14.17 -3.86
C SER A 42 1.64 -13.03 -3.46
N LEU A 43 2.92 -13.35 -3.28
CA LEU A 43 3.95 -12.33 -3.06
C LEU A 43 4.01 -11.32 -4.21
N GLU A 44 3.97 -11.79 -5.46
CA GLU A 44 3.99 -10.93 -6.65
C GLU A 44 2.77 -10.00 -6.69
N GLU A 45 1.57 -10.53 -6.46
CA GLU A 45 0.35 -9.71 -6.44
C GLU A 45 0.38 -8.69 -5.30
N SER A 46 0.96 -9.04 -4.14
CA SER A 46 1.14 -8.11 -3.01
C SER A 46 2.08 -6.96 -3.40
N ILE A 47 3.20 -7.26 -4.08
CA ILE A 47 4.13 -6.25 -4.61
C ILE A 47 3.43 -5.33 -5.61
N VAL A 48 2.65 -5.89 -6.55
CA VAL A 48 1.87 -5.10 -7.51
C VAL A 48 0.87 -4.21 -6.78
N PHE A 49 0.18 -4.72 -5.76
CA PHE A 49 -0.74 -3.94 -4.94
C PHE A 49 -0.05 -2.76 -4.28
N PHE A 50 1.09 -2.98 -3.61
CA PHE A 50 1.87 -1.90 -2.99
C PHE A 50 2.38 -0.89 -4.01
N GLY A 51 2.82 -1.37 -5.17
CA GLY A 51 3.25 -0.57 -6.30
C GLY A 51 2.16 0.33 -6.87
N GLU A 52 0.98 -0.21 -7.13
CA GLU A 52 -0.16 0.56 -7.64
C GLU A 52 -0.80 1.48 -6.60
N ASN A 53 -0.45 1.34 -5.33
CA ASN A 53 -0.96 2.16 -4.23
C ASN A 53 0.13 2.97 -3.52
N ASN A 54 1.34 3.05 -4.08
CA ASN A 54 2.41 3.91 -3.57
C ASN A 54 2.82 3.63 -2.10
N PHE A 55 2.83 2.35 -1.70
CA PHE A 55 3.36 1.93 -0.41
C PHE A 55 4.90 1.83 -0.49
N LYS A 56 5.59 2.97 -0.56
CA LYS A 56 7.04 3.03 -0.81
C LYS A 56 7.83 2.36 0.31
N LYS A 57 7.49 2.63 1.57
CA LYS A 57 8.22 2.06 2.72
C LYS A 57 8.12 0.54 2.64
N GLN A 58 6.90 0.02 2.45
CA GLN A 58 6.65 -1.40 2.33
C GLN A 58 7.41 -2.06 1.15
N LEU A 59 7.49 -1.39 -0.01
CA LEU A 59 8.28 -1.85 -1.14
C LEU A 59 9.78 -1.92 -0.80
N PHE A 60 10.33 -0.92 -0.12
CA PHE A 60 11.72 -0.94 0.34
C PHE A 60 11.99 -2.08 1.33
N SER A 61 11.08 -2.29 2.29
CA SER A 61 11.22 -3.36 3.29
C SER A 61 11.16 -4.73 2.61
N LEU A 62 10.22 -4.95 1.69
CA LEU A 62 10.14 -6.17 0.88
C LEU A 62 11.39 -6.38 0.04
N TYR A 63 11.90 -5.33 -0.62
CA TYR A 63 13.13 -5.42 -1.41
C TYR A 63 14.28 -5.95 -0.56
N ASN A 64 14.49 -5.37 0.63
CA ASN A 64 15.59 -5.76 1.51
C ASN A 64 15.44 -7.21 2.00
N VAL A 65 14.24 -7.57 2.45
CA VAL A 65 13.94 -8.92 2.95
C VAL A 65 14.15 -9.97 1.86
N ILE A 66 13.63 -9.75 0.66
CA ILE A 66 13.78 -10.66 -0.48
C ILE A 66 15.25 -10.68 -0.94
N ASN A 67 15.94 -9.55 -1.00
CA ASN A 67 17.34 -9.52 -1.40
C ASN A 67 18.23 -10.31 -0.43
N ASN A 68 17.93 -10.25 0.86
CA ASN A 68 18.67 -10.94 1.91
C ASN A 68 18.22 -12.39 2.16
N LYS A 69 17.14 -12.83 1.50
CA LYS A 69 16.53 -14.16 1.66
C LYS A 69 15.98 -14.40 3.08
N GLU A 70 15.31 -13.40 3.63
CA GLU A 70 14.73 -13.39 4.98
C GLU A 70 13.18 -13.52 4.95
N GLU A 71 12.62 -14.04 3.87
CA GLU A 71 11.16 -14.00 3.63
C GLU A 71 10.38 -14.76 4.69
N GLN A 72 10.88 -15.94 5.07
CA GLN A 72 10.21 -16.81 6.03
C GLN A 72 10.17 -16.18 7.44
N GLU A 73 11.19 -15.40 7.78
CA GLU A 73 11.31 -14.77 9.09
C GLU A 73 10.57 -13.44 9.17
N ARG A 74 10.50 -12.69 8.06
CA ARG A 74 10.11 -11.27 8.09
C ARG A 74 8.88 -10.91 7.28
N ILE A 75 8.48 -11.72 6.30
CA ILE A 75 7.23 -11.48 5.55
C ILE A 75 6.08 -12.13 6.32
N ILE A 76 5.13 -11.31 6.74
CA ILE A 76 3.88 -11.73 7.36
C ILE A 76 3.02 -12.42 6.30
N ASN A 77 2.35 -13.50 6.73
CA ASN A 77 1.54 -14.40 5.89
C ASN A 77 2.33 -15.16 4.81
N TYR A 78 3.66 -15.18 4.89
CA TYR A 78 4.48 -15.94 3.96
C TYR A 78 4.23 -17.45 4.10
N ASN A 79 3.73 -18.08 3.04
CA ASN A 79 3.31 -19.49 3.06
C ASN A 79 4.34 -20.45 2.44
N ASN A 80 5.64 -20.13 2.53
CA ASN A 80 6.71 -20.85 1.83
C ASN A 80 6.54 -20.86 0.30
N GLU A 81 5.98 -19.78 -0.27
CA GLU A 81 5.94 -19.61 -1.72
C GLU A 81 7.35 -19.77 -2.30
N ARG A 82 7.51 -20.60 -3.34
CA ARG A 82 8.81 -20.76 -3.99
C ARG A 82 9.02 -19.59 -4.94
N ILE A 83 9.96 -18.71 -4.61
CA ILE A 83 10.39 -17.64 -5.54
C ILE A 83 11.25 -18.26 -6.65
N GLU A 84 10.62 -18.61 -7.77
CA GLU A 84 11.30 -19.23 -8.92
C GLU A 84 12.31 -18.28 -9.59
N ASN A 85 11.97 -16.99 -9.67
CA ASN A 85 12.79 -15.96 -10.31
C ASN A 85 12.95 -14.74 -9.41
N ARG A 86 13.88 -14.83 -8.45
CA ARG A 86 14.20 -13.74 -7.52
C ARG A 86 14.65 -12.44 -8.21
N PRO A 87 15.52 -12.46 -9.25
CA PRO A 87 15.86 -11.26 -10.00
C PRO A 87 14.63 -10.53 -10.54
N TYR A 88 13.67 -11.25 -11.11
CA TYR A 88 12.42 -10.67 -11.62
C TYR A 88 11.62 -9.97 -10.50
N ILE A 89 11.42 -10.61 -9.36
CA ILE A 89 10.70 -10.01 -8.22
C ILE A 89 11.39 -8.73 -7.72
N LEU A 90 12.72 -8.75 -7.61
CA LEU A 90 13.49 -7.58 -7.18
C LEU A 90 13.40 -6.44 -8.20
N ASP A 91 13.43 -6.73 -9.48
CA ASP A 91 13.29 -5.73 -10.54
C ASP A 91 11.87 -5.17 -10.63
N LEU A 92 10.84 -5.98 -10.35
CA LEU A 92 9.46 -5.52 -10.20
C LEU A 92 9.32 -4.49 -9.08
N ILE A 93 9.93 -4.76 -7.91
CA ILE A 93 9.93 -3.83 -6.78
C ILE A 93 10.66 -2.53 -7.14
N LYS A 94 11.85 -2.61 -7.74
CA LYS A 94 12.61 -1.43 -8.20
C LYS A 94 11.82 -0.58 -9.19
N PHE A 95 11.13 -1.23 -10.14
CA PHE A 95 10.27 -0.56 -11.10
C PHE A 95 9.21 0.29 -10.37
N TYR A 96 8.55 -0.26 -9.36
CA TYR A 96 7.53 0.47 -8.61
C TYR A 96 8.10 1.58 -7.74
N ILE A 97 9.26 1.37 -7.11
CA ILE A 97 9.97 2.42 -6.37
C ILE A 97 10.27 3.61 -7.29
N GLU A 98 10.82 3.37 -8.48
CA GLU A 98 11.15 4.45 -9.42
C GLU A 98 9.89 5.10 -10.00
N LYS A 99 8.88 4.30 -10.40
CA LYS A 99 7.58 4.79 -10.90
C LYS A 99 6.90 5.75 -9.93
N ASN A 100 7.08 5.53 -8.63
CA ASN A 100 6.42 6.29 -7.58
C ASN A 100 7.29 7.36 -6.92
N LYS A 101 8.58 7.47 -7.28
CA LYS A 101 9.58 8.30 -6.59
C LYS A 101 9.09 9.71 -6.25
N ASP A 102 8.58 10.43 -7.24
CA ASP A 102 8.14 11.83 -7.12
C ASP A 102 6.61 11.97 -6.87
N ILE A 103 5.91 10.87 -6.59
CA ILE A 103 4.47 10.86 -6.35
C ILE A 103 4.21 10.80 -4.84
N LEU A 104 3.41 11.74 -4.33
CA LEU A 104 2.98 11.74 -2.93
C LEU A 104 1.80 10.81 -2.72
N SER A 105 1.79 10.13 -1.58
CA SER A 105 0.60 9.46 -1.07
C SER A 105 -0.37 10.45 -0.41
N PRO A 106 -1.65 10.09 -0.23
CA PRO A 106 -2.57 10.92 0.54
C PRO A 106 -2.12 11.14 1.99
N TRP A 107 -1.54 10.12 2.63
CA TRP A 107 -1.07 10.22 4.02
C TRP A 107 0.17 11.11 4.17
N GLU A 108 1.02 11.20 3.14
CA GLU A 108 2.11 12.18 3.09
C GLU A 108 1.61 13.60 2.83
N LYS A 109 0.68 13.77 1.87
CA LYS A 109 0.23 15.10 1.43
C LYS A 109 -0.64 15.81 2.47
N TYR A 110 -1.55 15.07 3.10
CA TYR A 110 -2.55 15.62 4.00
C TYR A 110 -2.27 15.36 5.47
N ASP A 111 -1.11 14.76 5.79
CA ASP A 111 -0.67 14.45 7.15
C ASP A 111 -1.77 13.76 7.98
N LEU A 112 -2.21 12.59 7.50
CA LEU A 112 -3.36 11.89 8.06
C LEU A 112 -3.09 11.27 9.45
N GLY A 113 -1.85 11.37 9.96
CA GLY A 113 -1.45 10.76 11.23
C GLY A 113 -1.45 9.22 11.21
N LEU A 114 -1.47 8.61 10.01
CA LEU A 114 -1.46 7.17 9.80
C LEU A 114 -0.24 6.78 8.95
N GLU A 115 0.35 5.64 9.27
CA GLU A 115 1.46 5.06 8.53
C GLU A 115 0.98 3.99 7.54
N GLU A 116 1.86 3.58 6.63
CA GLU A 116 1.57 2.53 5.63
C GLU A 116 1.01 1.25 6.27
N LEU A 117 1.57 0.82 7.41
CA LEU A 117 1.11 -0.37 8.13
C LEU A 117 -0.32 -0.25 8.65
N ASP A 118 -0.77 0.94 9.04
CA ASP A 118 -2.15 1.15 9.49
C ASP A 118 -3.12 0.95 8.35
N PHE A 119 -2.81 1.50 7.17
CA PHE A 119 -3.61 1.28 5.98
C PHE A 119 -3.62 -0.19 5.55
N ILE A 120 -2.48 -0.88 5.62
CA ILE A 120 -2.42 -2.32 5.30
C ILE A 120 -3.36 -3.12 6.19
N LYS A 121 -3.37 -2.84 7.51
CA LYS A 121 -4.28 -3.52 8.45
C LYS A 121 -5.75 -3.23 8.15
N ILE A 122 -6.09 -1.97 7.87
CA ILE A 122 -7.45 -1.58 7.47
C ILE A 122 -7.86 -2.30 6.19
N ILE A 123 -6.98 -2.33 5.19
CA ILE A 123 -7.25 -2.99 3.89
C ILE A 123 -7.46 -4.49 4.06
N ILE A 124 -6.60 -5.17 4.82
CA ILE A 124 -6.74 -6.61 5.09
C ILE A 124 -8.07 -6.90 5.80
N TYR A 125 -8.44 -6.07 6.76
CA TYR A 125 -9.72 -6.19 7.48
C TYR A 125 -10.92 -6.01 6.53
N GLU A 126 -10.92 -4.97 5.71
CA GLU A 126 -12.02 -4.63 4.79
C GLU A 126 -12.12 -5.60 3.61
N MET A 127 -10.99 -6.14 3.13
CA MET A 127 -10.95 -7.06 1.99
C MET A 127 -11.17 -8.52 2.36
N GLU A 128 -11.06 -8.87 3.64
CA GLU A 128 -11.01 -10.25 4.14
C GLU A 128 -9.99 -11.11 3.39
N LYS A 129 -8.84 -10.52 3.07
CA LYS A 129 -7.75 -11.15 2.29
C LYS A 129 -6.39 -10.88 2.88
N GLU A 130 -5.52 -11.88 2.79
CA GLU A 130 -4.14 -11.75 3.21
C GLU A 130 -3.29 -11.09 2.12
N LEU A 131 -2.43 -10.16 2.57
CA LEU A 131 -1.32 -9.58 1.82
C LEU A 131 0.00 -10.03 2.44
N TYR A 132 1.06 -10.04 1.63
CA TYR A 132 2.41 -10.39 2.04
C TYR A 132 3.16 -9.10 2.33
N TYR A 133 3.33 -8.76 3.60
CA TYR A 133 3.92 -7.49 4.03
C TYR A 133 4.96 -7.69 5.13
N VAL A 134 5.67 -6.64 5.50
CA VAL A 134 6.76 -6.66 6.48
C VAL A 134 6.31 -5.77 7.62
N ASN A 135 6.26 -6.33 8.83
CA ASN A 135 6.00 -5.54 10.04
C ASN A 135 7.36 -5.10 10.60
N GLU A 136 7.66 -3.80 10.54
CA GLU A 136 8.91 -3.22 11.06
C GLU A 136 8.93 -3.07 12.58
#